data_AF-A0A0K8SSM6-F1
#
_entry.id   AF-A0A0K8SSM6-F1
#
_cell.length_a   1.000
_cell.length_b   1.000
_cell.length_c   1.000
_cell.angle_alpha   90.00
_cell.angle_beta   90.00
_cell.angle_gamma   90.00
#
_symmetry.space_group_name_H-M   'P 1'
#
loop_
_entity.id
_entity.type
_entity.pdbx_description
1 polymer ?
#
loop_
_entity_poly.entity_id
_entity_poly.type
_entity_poly.pdbx_seq_one_letter_code
_entity_poly.pdbx_strand_id
1 'polypeptide(L)'
;AKLSQQLGAYKLARHVLSKIHTLRIPKDLQEYVDTLTLMVKGKPYQDNEDLLVMCYRCSSYNPLVTPNTARPNCCTNCGQPFIYSFITFEVLPLVEFHLEPGLGEHEASRLLEEQPVDDDNWTQNIDENVQSMRISYESPLHDPFTARLISYDGATDDTEPIIVTRSMLKSMEMSNVLICKYAKPLPTRFYKNLLPDVQITTCPQCNKIFHLDDYESMLLERGHCPFCRTPRDLLQMREPSHQVL
;
A
#
# COMPACT_ATOMS: atom_id res chain seq x y z
N ALA A 1 20.28 -18.80 1.77
CA ALA A 1 21.41 -18.62 2.70
C ALA A 1 22.52 -17.77 2.08
N LYS A 2 23.23 -18.24 1.04
CA LYS A 2 24.28 -17.46 0.35
C LYS A 2 23.80 -16.08 -0.11
N LEU A 3 22.71 -16.04 -0.90
CA LEU A 3 22.12 -14.78 -1.39
C LEU A 3 21.69 -13.86 -0.23
N SER A 4 21.02 -14.43 0.78
CA SER A 4 20.60 -13.68 1.97
C SER A 4 21.78 -13.01 2.68
N GLN A 5 22.92 -13.71 2.81
CA GLN A 5 24.14 -13.13 3.37
C GLN A 5 24.70 -11.99 2.50
N GLN A 6 24.75 -12.19 1.17
CA GLN A 6 25.26 -11.18 0.23
C GLN A 6 24.43 -9.91 0.22
N LEU A 7 23.11 -10.03 0.38
CA LEU A 7 22.17 -8.91 0.41
C LEU A 7 22.05 -8.27 1.81
N GLY A 8 22.74 -8.78 2.83
CA GLY A 8 22.64 -8.27 4.20
C GLY A 8 21.40 -8.72 4.97
N ALA A 9 20.63 -9.68 4.45
CA ALA A 9 19.53 -10.35 5.15
C ALA A 9 20.04 -11.45 6.10
N TYR A 10 20.68 -11.05 7.20
CA TYR A 10 21.34 -12.00 8.11
C TYR A 10 20.39 -12.80 9.00
N LYS A 11 19.21 -12.26 9.35
CA LYS A 11 18.20 -13.02 10.11
C LYS A 11 17.55 -14.08 9.21
N LEU A 12 17.21 -13.74 7.96
CA LEU A 12 16.79 -14.72 6.96
C LEU A 12 17.87 -15.77 6.71
N ALA A 13 19.14 -15.36 6.58
CA ALA A 13 20.25 -16.28 6.37
C ALA A 13 20.35 -17.34 7.49
N ARG A 14 20.22 -16.92 8.77
CA ARG A 14 20.18 -17.83 9.93
C ARG A 14 18.98 -18.77 9.89
N HIS A 15 17.81 -18.26 9.55
CA HIS A 15 16.60 -19.08 9.46
C HIS A 15 16.75 -20.20 8.41
N VAL A 16 17.24 -19.84 7.22
CA VAL A 16 17.48 -20.81 6.14
C VAL A 16 18.56 -21.83 6.53
N LEU A 17 19.66 -21.38 7.14
CA LEU A 17 20.71 -22.29 7.62
C LEU A 17 20.18 -23.26 8.69
N SER A 18 19.35 -22.78 9.63
CA SER A 18 18.71 -23.64 10.62
C SER A 18 17.85 -24.72 9.97
N LYS A 19 17.11 -24.39 8.89
CA LYS A 19 16.33 -25.37 8.12
C LYS A 19 17.20 -26.33 7.30
N ILE A 20 18.34 -25.87 6.78
CA ILE A 20 19.28 -26.75 6.06
C ILE A 20 19.86 -27.79 7.03
N HIS A 21 20.18 -27.39 8.26
CA HIS A 21 20.69 -28.30 9.30
C HIS A 21 19.67 -29.34 9.77
N THR A 22 18.37 -29.15 9.52
CA THR A 22 17.36 -30.20 9.75
C THR A 22 17.28 -31.23 8.62
N LEU A 23 17.97 -31.00 7.50
CA LEU A 23 17.99 -31.87 6.33
C LEU A 23 19.31 -32.65 6.24
N ARG A 24 19.33 -33.73 5.45
CA ARG A 24 20.56 -34.50 5.18
C ARG A 24 21.43 -33.76 4.16
N ILE A 25 22.54 -33.19 4.63
CA ILE A 25 23.48 -32.43 3.79
C ILE A 25 24.46 -33.41 3.09
N PRO A 26 24.67 -33.31 1.76
CA PRO A 26 25.72 -34.05 1.06
C PRO A 26 27.13 -33.68 1.56
N LYS A 27 28.06 -34.64 1.61
CA LYS A 27 29.43 -34.42 2.13
C LYS A 27 30.16 -33.26 1.45
N ASP A 28 29.98 -33.12 0.14
CA ASP A 28 30.64 -32.08 -0.67
C ASP A 28 30.17 -30.66 -0.32
N LEU A 29 28.97 -30.52 0.27
CA LEU A 29 28.38 -29.24 0.65
C LEU A 29 28.50 -28.94 2.14
N GLN A 30 28.95 -29.90 2.94
CA GLN A 30 28.98 -29.76 4.40
C GLN A 30 29.95 -28.65 4.82
N GLU A 31 31.19 -28.66 4.30
CA GLU A 31 32.18 -27.61 4.58
C GLU A 31 31.68 -26.21 4.16
N TYR A 32 30.97 -26.13 3.04
CA TYR A 32 30.40 -24.89 2.55
C TYR A 32 29.31 -24.35 3.50
N VAL A 33 28.39 -25.22 3.94
CA VAL A 33 27.31 -24.84 4.87
C VAL A 33 27.87 -24.45 6.24
N ASP A 34 28.89 -25.16 6.73
CA ASP A 34 29.52 -24.88 8.01
C ASP A 34 30.25 -23.53 7.99
N THR A 35 31.02 -23.27 6.93
CA THR A 35 31.69 -21.97 6.71
C THR A 35 30.67 -20.85 6.66
N LEU A 36 29.61 -21.01 5.87
CA LEU A 36 28.53 -20.02 5.75
C LEU A 36 27.82 -19.78 7.09
N THR A 37 27.64 -20.83 7.89
CA THR A 37 27.05 -20.73 9.23
C THR A 37 27.91 -19.89 10.17
N LEU A 38 29.22 -20.11 10.17
CA LEU A 38 30.16 -19.32 10.98
C LEU A 38 30.17 -17.85 10.54
N MET A 39 30.22 -17.58 9.23
CA MET A 39 30.21 -16.21 8.71
C MET A 39 28.94 -15.45 9.10
N VAL A 40 27.77 -16.09 9.01
CA VAL A 40 26.49 -15.45 9.37
C VAL A 40 26.35 -15.26 10.88
N LYS A 41 26.88 -16.17 11.72
CA LYS A 41 26.86 -16.03 13.18
C LYS A 41 27.60 -14.77 13.66
N GLY A 42 28.68 -14.38 13.00
CA GLY A 42 29.45 -13.17 13.33
C GLY A 42 28.81 -11.84 12.90
N LYS A 43 27.63 -11.84 12.27
CA LYS A 43 26.92 -10.63 11.80
C LYS A 43 25.82 -10.20 12.78
N PRO A 44 25.26 -8.98 12.71
CA PRO A 44 24.11 -8.61 13.55
C PRO A 44 22.87 -9.50 13.27
N TYR A 45 21.96 -9.61 14.24
CA TYR A 45 20.67 -10.31 14.08
C TYR A 45 19.60 -9.37 13.50
N GLN A 46 19.88 -8.81 12.33
CA GLN A 46 19.00 -7.89 11.63
C GLN A 46 19.10 -8.17 10.12
N ASP A 47 18.01 -7.93 9.39
CA ASP A 47 18.00 -7.94 7.93
C ASP A 47 18.16 -6.51 7.42
N ASN A 48 18.72 -6.33 6.23
CA ASN A 48 18.80 -5.00 5.61
C ASN A 48 17.40 -4.39 5.43
N GLU A 49 17.21 -3.14 5.85
CA GLU A 49 15.92 -2.43 5.85
C GLU A 49 15.40 -2.22 4.44
N ASP A 50 16.28 -2.02 3.46
CA ASP A 50 15.92 -1.87 2.03
C ASP A 50 15.22 -3.12 1.45
N LEU A 51 15.40 -4.28 2.08
CA LEU A 51 14.77 -5.53 1.66
C LEU A 51 13.39 -5.72 2.32
N LEU A 52 13.09 -4.97 3.37
CA LEU A 52 11.87 -5.13 4.14
C LEU A 52 10.73 -4.38 3.48
N VAL A 53 9.55 -5.00 3.49
CA VAL A 53 8.35 -4.37 2.96
C VAL A 53 7.79 -3.42 4.02
N MET A 54 7.72 -2.13 3.69
CA MET A 54 7.05 -1.14 4.54
C MET A 54 5.53 -1.26 4.40
N CYS A 55 4.82 -1.24 5.54
CA CYS A 55 3.37 -1.13 5.54
C CYS A 55 2.94 0.33 5.49
N TYR A 56 2.24 0.73 4.43
CA TYR A 56 1.73 2.09 4.27
C TYR A 56 0.62 2.50 5.28
N ARG A 57 0.04 1.55 6.02
CA ARG A 57 -0.92 1.85 7.09
C ARG A 57 -0.27 2.23 8.42
N CYS A 58 0.71 1.46 8.88
CA CYS A 58 1.33 1.64 10.20
C CYS A 58 2.82 2.01 10.16
N SER A 59 3.36 2.24 8.96
CA SER A 59 4.78 2.56 8.71
C SER A 59 5.78 1.58 9.30
N SER A 60 5.32 0.36 9.60
CA SER A 60 6.14 -0.72 10.15
C SER A 60 6.75 -1.55 9.02
N TYR A 61 8.03 -1.91 9.17
CA TYR A 61 8.73 -2.81 8.26
C TYR A 61 8.42 -4.26 8.59
N ASN A 62 7.84 -4.97 7.62
CA ASN A 62 7.46 -6.36 7.77
C ASN A 62 8.70 -7.28 7.63
N PRO A 63 8.95 -8.21 8.57
CA PRO A 63 10.09 -9.12 8.47
C PRO A 63 9.97 -10.06 7.26
N LEU A 64 11.11 -10.40 6.65
CA LEU A 64 11.19 -11.37 5.53
C LEU A 64 10.74 -12.78 5.91
N VAL A 65 10.78 -13.11 7.20
CA VAL A 65 10.32 -14.38 7.75
C VAL A 65 9.16 -14.10 8.69
N THR A 66 7.94 -14.35 8.21
CA THR A 66 6.74 -14.31 9.03
C THR A 66 6.51 -15.67 9.69
N PRO A 67 5.94 -15.72 10.91
CA PRO A 67 5.54 -16.99 11.51
C PRO A 67 4.43 -17.64 10.68
N ASN A 68 4.34 -18.99 10.72
CA ASN A 68 3.34 -19.74 9.96
C ASN A 68 1.88 -19.43 10.36
N THR A 69 1.68 -18.81 11.51
CA THR A 69 0.38 -18.37 12.02
C THR A 69 -0.04 -17.01 11.47
N ALA A 70 0.88 -16.24 10.89
CA ALA A 70 0.56 -14.95 10.27
C ALA A 70 -0.18 -15.18 8.95
N ARG A 71 -1.15 -14.32 8.65
CA ARG A 71 -1.80 -14.31 7.35
C ARG A 71 -0.78 -13.98 6.25
N PRO A 72 -0.78 -14.72 5.13
CA PRO A 72 0.14 -14.43 4.02
C PRO A 72 -0.20 -13.06 3.44
N ASN A 73 0.82 -12.36 2.94
CA ASN A 73 0.66 -11.05 2.29
C ASN A 73 -0.05 -10.00 3.15
N CYS A 74 0.12 -10.07 4.47
CA CYS A 74 -0.41 -9.09 5.42
C CYS A 74 0.73 -8.54 6.29
N CYS A 75 0.57 -7.30 6.76
CA CYS A 75 1.45 -6.71 7.75
C CYS A 75 1.35 -7.50 9.07
N THR A 76 2.48 -7.87 9.68
CA THR A 76 2.46 -8.56 10.98
C THR A 76 2.03 -7.68 12.15
N ASN A 77 2.04 -6.35 11.99
CA ASN A 77 1.69 -5.39 13.04
C ASN A 77 0.21 -5.00 13.03
N CYS A 78 -0.31 -4.53 11.89
CA CYS A 78 -1.71 -4.09 11.76
C CYS A 78 -2.62 -5.06 10.99
N GLY A 79 -2.05 -6.14 10.45
CA GLY A 79 -2.78 -7.15 9.67
C GLY A 79 -3.35 -6.67 8.33
N GLN A 80 -3.04 -5.44 7.91
CA GLN A 80 -3.43 -4.91 6.60
C GLN A 80 -2.91 -5.81 5.47
N PRO A 81 -3.75 -6.21 4.50
CA PRO A 81 -3.27 -6.91 3.32
C PRO A 81 -2.43 -5.96 2.45
N PHE A 82 -1.29 -6.45 1.97
CA PHE A 82 -0.48 -5.74 1.00
C PHE A 82 -1.12 -5.82 -0.39
N ILE A 83 -1.22 -4.67 -1.03
CA ILE A 83 -1.66 -4.57 -2.41
C ILE A 83 -0.41 -4.47 -3.27
N TYR A 84 -0.26 -5.40 -4.21
CA TYR A 84 0.91 -5.46 -5.08
C TYR A 84 0.58 -4.96 -6.48
N SER A 85 1.55 -4.33 -7.12
CA SER A 85 1.55 -4.12 -8.57
C SER A 85 1.61 -5.49 -9.27
N PHE A 86 0.68 -5.75 -10.19
CA PHE A 86 0.63 -7.02 -10.93
C PHE A 86 1.69 -7.16 -12.04
N ILE A 87 2.60 -6.18 -12.16
CA ILE A 87 3.76 -6.23 -13.06
C ILE A 87 5.06 -6.38 -12.26
N THR A 88 5.33 -5.44 -11.35
CA THR A 88 6.61 -5.39 -10.60
C THR A 88 6.59 -6.21 -9.31
N PHE A 89 5.40 -6.58 -8.81
CA PHE A 89 5.20 -7.18 -7.49
C PHE A 89 5.73 -6.30 -6.33
N GLU A 90 5.85 -5.00 -6.55
CA GLU A 90 6.10 -4.03 -5.48
C GLU A 90 4.81 -3.72 -4.72
N VAL A 91 4.93 -3.41 -3.43
CA VAL A 91 3.78 -3.02 -2.61
C VAL A 91 3.41 -1.58 -2.94
N LEU A 92 2.14 -1.39 -3.28
CA LEU A 92 1.58 -0.09 -3.62
C LEU A 92 1.17 0.67 -2.34
N PRO A 93 1.29 2.01 -2.33
CA PRO A 93 0.83 2.90 -1.24
C PRO A 93 -0.70 2.99 -1.13
N LEU A 94 -1.39 1.85 -1.23
CA LEU A 94 -2.83 1.74 -1.18
C LEU A 94 -3.28 1.16 0.15
N VAL A 95 -4.33 1.75 0.70
CA VAL A 95 -5.04 1.22 1.85
C VAL A 95 -6.50 1.00 1.50
N GLU A 96 -6.97 -0.23 1.70
CA GLU A 96 -8.38 -0.60 1.53
C GLU A 96 -9.22 -0.01 2.66
N PHE A 97 -10.34 0.62 2.30
CA PHE A 97 -11.31 1.14 3.24
C PHE A 97 -12.73 0.73 2.88
N HIS A 98 -13.59 0.73 3.88
CA HIS A 98 -15.00 0.36 3.77
C HIS A 98 -15.87 1.58 4.06
N LEU A 99 -17.01 1.65 3.38
CA LEU A 99 -17.99 2.70 3.62
C LEU A 99 -18.78 2.41 4.90
N GLU A 100 -19.20 3.46 5.60
CA GLU A 100 -20.12 3.34 6.74
C GLU A 100 -21.44 2.66 6.34
N PRO A 101 -22.02 1.79 7.20
CA PRO A 101 -23.28 1.11 6.92
C PRO A 101 -24.41 2.13 6.68
N GLY A 102 -24.94 2.14 5.45
CA GLY A 102 -25.98 3.10 5.01
C GLY A 102 -25.52 4.06 3.92
N LEU A 103 -24.22 4.10 3.59
CA LEU A 103 -23.68 4.77 2.42
C LEU A 103 -23.70 3.86 1.19
N GLY A 104 -24.40 4.27 0.14
CA GLY A 104 -24.39 3.56 -1.14
C GLY A 104 -23.14 3.87 -1.97
N GLU A 105 -22.73 2.95 -2.84
CA GLU A 105 -21.58 3.14 -3.75
C GLU A 105 -21.72 4.41 -4.61
N HIS A 106 -22.93 4.67 -5.12
CA HIS A 106 -23.23 5.87 -5.92
C HIS A 106 -23.18 7.16 -5.09
N GLU A 107 -23.60 7.11 -3.82
CA GLU A 107 -23.51 8.27 -2.92
C GLU A 107 -22.05 8.57 -2.60
N ALA A 108 -21.23 7.54 -2.36
CA ALA A 108 -19.81 7.69 -2.12
C ALA A 108 -19.06 8.28 -3.33
N SER A 109 -19.34 7.81 -4.56
CA SER A 109 -18.75 8.41 -5.77
C SER A 109 -19.11 9.88 -5.92
N ARG A 110 -20.38 10.26 -5.66
CA ARG A 110 -20.82 11.66 -5.71
C ARG A 110 -20.14 12.53 -4.66
N LEU A 111 -19.97 12.01 -3.44
CA LEU A 111 -19.31 12.75 -2.35
C LEU A 111 -17.82 12.98 -2.61
N LEU A 112 -17.17 12.10 -3.37
CA LEU A 112 -15.78 12.26 -3.80
C LEU A 112 -15.64 13.25 -4.98
N GLU A 113 -16.68 13.40 -5.81
CA GLU A 113 -16.71 14.41 -6.88
C GLU A 113 -16.95 15.83 -6.37
N GLU A 114 -17.63 15.96 -5.22
CA GLU A 114 -17.80 17.24 -4.53
C GLU A 114 -16.43 17.68 -3.99
N GLN A 115 -15.80 18.67 -4.63
CA GLN A 115 -14.53 19.25 -4.19
C GLN A 115 -14.62 19.67 -2.71
N PRO A 116 -13.54 19.48 -1.92
CA PRO A 116 -13.50 19.97 -0.56
C PRO A 116 -13.78 21.48 -0.60
N VAL A 117 -14.78 21.92 0.14
CA VAL A 117 -14.98 23.34 0.41
C VAL A 117 -13.74 23.79 1.17
N ASP A 118 -12.86 24.54 0.51
CA ASP A 118 -11.79 25.28 1.19
C ASP A 118 -12.48 26.20 2.19
N ASP A 119 -12.48 25.81 3.46
CA ASP A 119 -12.74 26.73 4.56
C ASP A 119 -11.53 27.68 4.55
N ASP A 120 -11.67 28.78 3.82
CA ASP A 120 -10.76 29.92 3.78
C ASP A 120 -10.55 30.41 5.23
N ASN A 121 -9.59 29.80 5.95
CA ASN A 121 -9.22 30.18 7.31
C ASN A 121 -8.33 31.45 7.28
N TRP A 122 -8.76 32.46 6.53
CA TRP A 122 -8.20 33.79 6.53
C TRP A 122 -8.74 34.57 7.74
N THR A 123 -8.05 34.51 8.86
CA THR A 123 -8.37 35.36 10.03
C THR A 123 -7.58 36.67 9.95
N GLN A 124 -8.24 37.75 9.56
CA GLN A 124 -7.67 39.09 9.60
C GLN A 124 -7.92 39.72 10.97
N ASN A 125 -6.88 39.81 11.81
CA ASN A 125 -6.94 40.59 13.05
C ASN A 125 -6.50 42.03 12.77
N ILE A 126 -7.40 42.99 12.94
CA ILE A 126 -7.12 44.42 12.76
C ILE A 126 -7.12 45.06 14.16
N ASP A 127 -5.97 45.05 14.83
CA ASP A 127 -5.73 45.88 16.03
C ASP A 127 -5.04 47.18 15.61
N GLU A 128 -5.43 48.30 16.23
CA GLU A 128 -5.15 49.70 15.80
C GLU A 128 -3.67 50.11 15.72
N ASN A 129 -2.70 49.24 15.96
CA ASN A 129 -1.28 49.62 15.84
C ASN A 129 -0.33 48.53 15.33
N VAL A 130 -0.81 47.37 14.87
CA VAL A 130 0.03 46.35 14.23
C VAL A 130 -0.78 45.56 13.20
N GLN A 131 -0.45 45.70 11.91
CA GLN A 131 -0.92 44.76 10.88
C GLN A 131 -0.04 43.51 10.90
N SER A 132 -0.47 42.45 11.60
CA SER A 132 0.22 41.16 11.58
C SER A 132 -0.52 40.16 10.70
N MET A 133 0.06 39.82 9.55
CA MET A 133 -0.36 38.66 8.75
C MET A 133 0.15 37.40 9.44
N ARG A 134 -0.73 36.60 10.05
CA ARG A 134 -0.39 35.26 10.55
C ARG A 134 -0.81 34.23 9.51
N ILE A 135 0.14 33.75 8.72
CA ILE A 135 0.00 32.46 8.07
C ILE A 135 0.29 31.42 9.16
N SER A 136 -0.78 30.86 9.74
CA SER A 136 -0.65 29.60 10.46
C SER A 136 -0.32 28.53 9.43
N TYR A 137 0.97 28.19 9.30
CA TYR A 137 1.42 26.95 8.63
C TYR A 137 1.07 25.72 9.49
N GLU A 138 -0.09 25.72 10.15
CA GLU A 138 -0.78 24.46 10.39
C GLU A 138 -1.22 24.03 9.00
N SER A 139 -0.34 23.32 8.31
CA SER A 139 -0.79 22.61 7.12
C SER A 139 -2.04 21.82 7.53
N PRO A 140 -3.01 21.63 6.64
CA PRO A 140 -4.02 20.59 6.79
C PRO A 140 -3.35 19.20 6.68
N LEU A 141 -2.21 18.98 7.35
CA LEU A 141 -1.23 17.91 7.16
C LEU A 141 -1.75 16.55 7.60
N HIS A 142 -2.96 16.48 8.14
CA HIS A 142 -3.63 15.22 8.35
C HIS A 142 -5.05 15.29 7.84
N ASP A 143 -5.25 14.83 6.59
CA ASP A 143 -6.55 14.33 6.16
C ASP A 143 -7.17 13.52 7.32
N PRO A 144 -8.47 13.66 7.60
CA PRO A 144 -9.15 12.89 8.64
C PRO A 144 -8.91 11.38 8.54
N PHE A 145 -8.65 10.88 7.33
CA PHE A 145 -8.25 9.51 7.07
C PHE A 145 -6.84 9.16 7.54
N THR A 146 -5.87 10.04 7.27
CA THR A 146 -4.47 9.87 7.70
C THR A 146 -4.35 10.02 9.21
N ALA A 147 -5.11 10.94 9.82
CA ALA A 147 -5.22 11.03 11.28
C ALA A 147 -5.73 9.71 11.88
N ARG A 148 -6.75 9.08 11.27
CA ARG A 148 -7.32 7.81 11.72
C ARG A 148 -6.38 6.61 11.51
N LEU A 149 -5.49 6.68 10.53
CA LEU A 149 -4.42 5.70 10.33
C LEU A 149 -3.38 5.79 11.45
N ILE A 150 -2.96 7.00 11.82
CA ILE A 150 -1.95 7.25 12.85
C ILE A 150 -2.48 6.95 14.25
N SER A 151 -3.75 7.23 14.52
CA SER A 151 -4.40 6.95 15.81
C SER A 151 -4.65 5.45 16.06
N TYR A 152 -4.36 4.57 15.10
CA TYR A 152 -4.49 3.13 15.29
C TYR A 152 -3.35 2.63 16.18
N ASP A 153 -3.60 2.59 17.48
CA ASP A 153 -2.77 1.85 18.43
C ASP A 153 -2.99 0.35 18.19
N GLY A 154 -1.96 -0.35 17.73
CA GLY A 154 -1.95 -1.81 17.43
C GLY A 154 -2.12 -2.71 18.66
N ALA A 155 -2.92 -2.29 19.64
CA ALA A 155 -3.19 -2.99 20.88
C ALA A 155 -4.42 -3.93 20.79
N THR A 156 -5.26 -3.80 19.76
CA THR A 156 -6.40 -4.69 19.55
C THR A 156 -6.07 -5.74 18.49
N ASP A 157 -6.22 -7.01 18.86
CA ASP A 157 -5.93 -8.21 18.04
C ASP A 157 -6.92 -8.37 16.85
N ASP A 158 -7.84 -7.42 16.69
CA ASP A 158 -8.82 -7.40 15.62
C ASP A 158 -8.38 -6.43 14.51
N THR A 159 -8.15 -7.01 13.33
CA THR A 159 -7.96 -6.27 12.08
C THR A 159 -9.27 -5.65 11.65
N GLU A 160 -9.67 -4.59 12.34
CA GLU A 160 -10.87 -3.85 11.95
C GLU A 160 -10.59 -3.10 10.63
N PRO A 161 -11.46 -3.25 9.62
CA PRO A 161 -11.37 -2.49 8.39
C PRO A 161 -11.57 -1.01 8.69
N ILE A 162 -10.89 -0.14 7.96
CA ILE A 162 -11.05 1.30 8.12
C ILE A 162 -12.42 1.70 7.59
N ILE A 163 -13.32 2.11 8.48
CA ILE A 163 -14.66 2.59 8.12
C ILE A 163 -14.58 4.10 7.89
N VAL A 164 -14.98 4.54 6.69
CA VAL A 164 -14.95 5.93 6.26
C VAL A 164 -16.36 6.52 6.30
N THR A 165 -16.50 7.61 7.06
CA THR A 165 -17.75 8.38 7.22
C THR A 165 -17.93 9.37 6.06
N ARG A 166 -19.17 9.84 5.86
CA ARG A 166 -19.53 10.87 4.85
C ARG A 166 -18.62 12.10 4.85
N SER A 167 -18.27 12.61 6.03
CA SER A 167 -17.38 13.77 6.19
C SER A 167 -15.96 13.49 5.70
N MET A 168 -15.45 12.29 5.94
CA MET A 168 -14.12 11.87 5.50
C MET A 168 -14.06 11.69 3.98
N LEU A 169 -15.15 11.25 3.33
CA LEU A 169 -15.21 11.18 1.86
C LEU A 169 -15.19 12.57 1.22
N LYS A 170 -15.90 13.54 1.80
CA LYS A 170 -15.92 14.92 1.30
C LYS A 170 -14.57 15.63 1.42
N SER A 171 -13.75 15.24 2.39
CA SER A 171 -12.42 15.80 2.57
C SER A 171 -11.36 15.07 1.74
N MET A 172 -11.72 14.01 1.00
CA MET A 172 -10.79 13.26 0.17
C MET A 172 -10.85 13.74 -1.27
N GLU A 173 -9.69 13.85 -1.91
CA GLU A 173 -9.62 14.06 -3.34
C GLU A 173 -9.93 12.76 -4.11
N MET A 174 -10.78 12.86 -5.13
CA MET A 174 -11.12 11.74 -6.01
C MET A 174 -9.89 11.14 -6.73
N SER A 175 -8.90 11.96 -7.09
CA SER A 175 -7.64 11.53 -7.72
C SER A 175 -6.93 10.46 -6.90
N ASN A 176 -6.97 10.60 -5.57
CA ASN A 176 -6.30 9.69 -4.64
C ASN A 176 -7.15 8.46 -4.28
N VAL A 177 -8.33 8.25 -4.90
CA VAL A 177 -9.22 7.13 -4.57
C VAL A 177 -9.43 6.22 -5.79
N LEU A 178 -9.10 4.94 -5.63
CA LEU A 178 -9.36 3.92 -6.64
C LEU A 178 -10.59 3.09 -6.27
N ILE A 179 -11.52 2.99 -7.22
CA ILE A 179 -12.78 2.25 -7.06
C ILE A 179 -12.77 1.02 -7.96
N CYS A 180 -12.67 -0.17 -7.36
CA CYS A 180 -12.73 -1.44 -8.07
C CYS A 180 -14.14 -2.02 -8.04
N LYS A 181 -14.91 -1.78 -9.12
CA LYS A 181 -16.30 -2.26 -9.27
C LYS A 181 -16.33 -3.70 -9.77
N TYR A 182 -16.86 -4.62 -8.98
CA TYR A 182 -17.02 -6.02 -9.37
C TYR A 182 -18.49 -6.33 -9.72
N ALA A 183 -18.71 -7.34 -10.58
CA ALA A 183 -20.05 -7.83 -10.83
C ALA A 183 -20.59 -8.53 -9.56
N LYS A 184 -21.89 -8.32 -9.27
CA LYS A 184 -22.58 -9.01 -8.16
C LYS A 184 -22.38 -10.52 -8.30
N PRO A 185 -22.04 -11.27 -7.23
CA PRO A 185 -22.22 -10.92 -5.80
C PRO A 185 -21.01 -10.28 -5.10
N LEU A 186 -19.91 -9.98 -5.81
CA LEU A 186 -18.71 -9.46 -5.18
C LEU A 186 -18.89 -7.97 -4.80
N PRO A 187 -18.46 -7.55 -3.60
CA PRO A 187 -18.55 -6.16 -3.18
C PRO A 187 -17.57 -5.29 -3.96
N THR A 188 -17.98 -4.06 -4.27
CA THR A 188 -17.07 -3.01 -4.75
C THR A 188 -16.05 -2.68 -3.66
N ARG A 189 -14.78 -2.53 -4.04
CA ARG A 189 -13.69 -2.22 -3.12
C ARG A 189 -13.16 -0.82 -3.36
N PHE A 190 -12.85 -0.12 -2.28
CA PHE A 190 -12.33 1.23 -2.30
C PHE A 190 -10.91 1.24 -1.72
N TYR A 191 -10.00 1.89 -2.43
CA TYR A 191 -8.61 2.03 -2.03
C TYR A 191 -8.24 3.51 -2.02
N LYS A 192 -7.58 3.97 -0.96
CA LYS A 192 -6.99 5.31 -0.92
C LYS A 192 -5.48 5.20 -1.21
N ASN A 193 -5.00 5.99 -2.15
CA ASN A 193 -3.58 6.24 -2.35
C ASN A 193 -3.07 7.22 -1.30
N LEU A 194 -2.06 6.81 -0.55
CA LEU A 194 -1.43 7.62 0.49
C LEU A 194 -0.24 8.43 -0.03
N LEU A 195 0.28 8.11 -1.22
CA LEU A 195 1.37 8.83 -1.85
C LEU A 195 0.95 9.26 -3.26
N PRO A 196 0.43 10.50 -3.43
CA PRO A 196 -0.02 11.00 -4.73
C PRO A 196 1.11 11.04 -5.77
N ASP A 197 2.37 11.15 -5.34
CA ASP A 197 3.55 11.09 -6.22
C ASP A 197 3.67 9.74 -6.96
N VAL A 198 3.12 8.67 -6.38
CA VAL A 198 3.12 7.34 -6.99
C VAL A 198 1.81 7.17 -7.78
N GLN A 199 1.91 7.28 -9.10
CA GLN A 199 0.77 7.13 -9.99
C GLN A 199 0.39 5.67 -10.16
N ILE A 200 -0.87 5.35 -9.85
CA ILE A 200 -1.39 3.99 -9.79
C ILE A 200 -2.66 3.91 -10.63
N THR A 201 -2.78 2.85 -11.42
CA THR A 201 -3.93 2.61 -12.29
C THR A 201 -4.52 1.22 -12.06
N THR A 202 -5.78 1.02 -12.46
CA THR A 202 -6.39 -0.30 -12.47
C THR A 202 -6.97 -0.64 -13.83
N CYS A 203 -6.81 -1.89 -14.27
CA CYS A 203 -7.35 -2.31 -15.56
C CYS A 203 -8.89 -2.36 -15.51
N PRO A 204 -9.62 -1.71 -16.45
CA PRO A 204 -11.09 -1.61 -16.45
C PRO A 204 -11.83 -2.94 -16.73
N GLN A 205 -11.11 -4.00 -17.10
CA GLN A 205 -11.68 -5.34 -17.26
C GLN A 205 -11.40 -6.25 -16.07
N CYS A 206 -10.16 -6.31 -15.60
CA CYS A 206 -9.77 -7.29 -14.57
C CYS A 206 -9.63 -6.70 -13.15
N ASN A 207 -9.82 -5.39 -12.99
CA ASN A 207 -9.65 -4.64 -11.73
C ASN A 207 -8.34 -4.98 -11.01
N LYS A 208 -7.28 -5.24 -11.78
CA LYS A 208 -5.93 -5.46 -11.26
C LYS A 208 -5.22 -4.13 -11.22
N ILE A 209 -4.40 -3.95 -10.20
CA ILE A 209 -3.77 -2.68 -9.87
C ILE A 209 -2.30 -2.72 -10.31
N PHE A 210 -1.82 -1.62 -10.87
CA PHE A 210 -0.49 -1.48 -11.46
C PHE A 210 0.05 -0.07 -11.20
N HIS A 211 1.37 0.10 -11.27
CA HIS A 211 1.93 1.43 -11.53
C HIS A 211 1.51 1.90 -12.92
N LEU A 212 1.19 3.18 -13.06
CA LEU A 212 0.72 3.74 -14.33
C LEU A 212 1.78 3.56 -15.43
N ASP A 213 3.02 3.99 -15.16
CA ASP A 213 4.13 3.94 -16.12
C ASP A 213 4.41 2.52 -16.64
N ASP A 214 4.45 1.54 -15.74
CA ASP A 214 4.67 0.13 -16.10
C ASP A 214 3.52 -0.42 -16.94
N TYR A 215 2.28 -0.09 -16.57
CA TYR A 215 1.09 -0.54 -17.26
C TYR A 215 1.02 0.04 -18.67
N GLU A 216 1.25 1.34 -18.83
CA GLU A 216 1.25 2.01 -20.12
C GLU A 216 2.37 1.50 -21.01
N SER A 217 3.58 1.34 -20.47
CA SER A 217 4.71 0.78 -21.21
C SER A 217 4.39 -0.61 -21.75
N MET A 218 3.86 -1.49 -20.89
CA MET A 218 3.51 -2.86 -21.30
C MET A 218 2.35 -2.91 -22.29
N LEU A 219 1.39 -1.97 -22.17
CA LEU A 219 0.27 -1.84 -23.09
C LEU A 219 0.71 -1.33 -24.47
N LEU A 220 1.70 -0.41 -24.52
CA LEU A 220 2.29 0.08 -25.76
C LEU A 220 3.14 -1.00 -26.45
N GLU A 221 3.93 -1.76 -25.69
CA GLU A 221 4.77 -2.83 -26.24
C GLU A 221 3.96 -4.03 -26.75
N ARG A 222 2.95 -4.48 -25.98
CA ARG A 222 2.23 -5.73 -26.27
C ARG A 222 0.84 -5.52 -26.88
N GLY A 223 0.30 -4.31 -26.82
CA GLY A 223 -1.04 -3.98 -27.32
C GLY A 223 -2.20 -4.54 -26.47
N HIS A 224 -1.91 -5.17 -25.32
CA HIS A 224 -2.92 -5.79 -24.46
C HIS A 224 -2.56 -5.70 -22.97
N CYS A 225 -3.56 -5.82 -22.08
CA CYS A 225 -3.32 -5.87 -20.64
C CYS A 225 -2.39 -7.06 -20.28
N PRO A 226 -1.37 -6.87 -19.41
CA PRO A 226 -0.44 -7.94 -19.03
C PRO A 226 -1.11 -9.11 -18.30
N PHE A 227 -2.22 -8.85 -17.60
CA PHE A 227 -2.93 -9.86 -16.82
C PHE A 227 -4.06 -10.53 -17.62
N CYS A 228 -5.05 -9.76 -18.07
CA CYS A 228 -6.23 -10.32 -18.73
C CYS A 228 -6.11 -10.44 -20.26
N ARG A 229 -5.03 -9.93 -20.86
CA ARG A 229 -4.77 -9.96 -22.31
C ARG A 229 -5.85 -9.29 -23.16
N THR A 230 -6.68 -8.46 -22.57
CA THR A 230 -7.62 -7.62 -23.31
C THR A 230 -6.86 -6.61 -24.15
N PRO A 231 -7.18 -6.49 -25.44
CA PRO A 231 -6.54 -5.52 -26.32
C PRO A 231 -6.86 -4.09 -25.89
N ARG A 232 -5.92 -3.18 -26.15
CA ARG A 232 -6.03 -1.75 -25.83
C ARG A 232 -7.34 -1.12 -26.31
N ASP A 233 -7.79 -1.45 -27.52
CA ASP A 233 -8.99 -0.86 -28.12
C ASP A 233 -10.26 -1.10 -27.27
N LEU A 234 -10.40 -2.31 -26.72
CA LEU A 234 -11.54 -2.66 -25.87
C LEU A 234 -11.44 -2.02 -24.48
N LEU A 235 -10.23 -1.73 -24.02
CA LEU A 235 -10.00 -1.04 -22.75
C LEU A 235 -10.34 0.45 -22.86
N GLN A 236 -10.16 1.07 -24.02
CA GLN A 236 -10.50 2.47 -24.28
C GLN A 236 -12.01 2.69 -24.54
N MET A 237 -12.72 1.71 -25.09
CA MET A 237 -14.17 1.81 -25.35
C MET A 237 -15.04 1.73 -24.09
N ARG A 238 -14.52 1.17 -23.00
CA ARG A 238 -15.09 1.35 -21.67
C ARG A 238 -14.49 2.61 -21.10
N GLU A 239 -15.01 3.77 -21.48
CA GLU A 239 -14.53 5.02 -20.87
C GLU A 239 -14.56 4.88 -19.33
N PRO A 240 -13.45 5.24 -18.67
CA PRO A 240 -13.26 5.08 -17.25
C PRO A 240 -14.08 6.17 -16.56
N SER A 241 -15.25 5.83 -16.03
CA SER A 241 -16.05 6.83 -15.33
C SER A 241 -15.32 7.45 -14.13
N HIS A 242 -14.23 6.86 -13.59
CA HIS A 242 -13.40 7.46 -12.54
C HIS A 242 -11.97 6.91 -12.52
N GLN A 243 -11.15 7.20 -13.55
CA GLN A 243 -9.69 7.06 -13.48
C GLN A 243 -9.05 8.18 -14.29
N VAL A 244 -8.99 9.38 -13.72
CA VAL A 244 -8.18 10.47 -14.28
C VAL A 244 -7.52 11.21 -13.12
N LEU A 245 -6.19 11.32 -13.25
CA LEU A 245 -5.14 11.91 -12.40
C LEU A 245 -4.57 10.98 -11.33
#